data_AF-A0A842RGQ1-F1
#
_entry.id   AF-A0A842RGQ1-F1
#
_cell.length_a   1.000
_cell.length_b   1.000
_cell.length_c   1.000
_cell.angle_alpha   90.00
_cell.angle_beta   90.00
_cell.angle_gamma   90.00
#
_symmetry.space_group_name_H-M   'P 1'
#
loop_
_entity.id
_entity.type
_entity.pdbx_description
1 polymer ?
#
loop_
_entity_poly.entity_id
_entity_poly.type
_entity_poly.pdbx_seq_one_letter_code
_entity_poly.pdbx_strand_id
1 'polypeptide(L)'
;MGSWDDTLYCLGLIGVTASGPGQWYCFRGSVFHTGQMDSDSDYLDDLTEAFYTTSPASADSDADGIPDGLEVMVGLDPLSANDAEADLDGDGLTNLDELMLYHTSVFNPDSDGDGKTDGEEVMAGSNPLKWDNWGRLFGVYLLPAYVVIIGLVLGSIIVIKRIKKRRTEQQRQ
;
A
#
# COMPACT_ATOMS: atom_id res chain seq x y z
N MET A 1 42.41 -8.88 -8.79
CA MET A 1 42.40 -7.64 -9.57
C MET A 1 41.02 -7.56 -10.21
N GLY A 2 40.06 -6.98 -9.48
CA GLY A 2 38.63 -6.97 -9.84
C GLY A 2 38.32 -5.92 -10.91
N SER A 3 37.36 -6.27 -11.77
CA SER A 3 36.85 -5.47 -12.88
C SER A 3 36.10 -4.24 -12.37
N TRP A 4 36.47 -3.05 -12.85
CA TRP A 4 35.76 -1.80 -12.61
C TRP A 4 34.61 -1.70 -13.62
N ASP A 5 33.38 -1.94 -13.17
CA ASP A 5 32.21 -1.61 -13.98
C ASP A 5 31.79 -0.17 -13.67
N ASP A 6 31.95 0.70 -14.67
CA ASP A 6 32.01 2.16 -14.53
C ASP A 6 30.71 2.82 -15.03
N THR A 7 29.57 2.19 -14.72
CA THR A 7 28.28 2.57 -15.29
C THR A 7 27.61 3.68 -14.46
N LEU A 8 27.27 4.81 -15.11
CA LEU A 8 26.64 5.99 -14.51
C LEU A 8 25.12 5.92 -14.68
N TYR A 9 24.37 5.99 -13.58
CA TYR A 9 22.91 5.99 -13.60
C TYR A 9 22.39 7.38 -13.19
N CYS A 10 21.51 7.95 -14.01
CA CYS A 10 20.86 9.24 -13.74
C CYS A 10 19.35 9.05 -13.78
N LEU A 11 18.66 9.35 -12.68
CA LEU A 11 17.19 9.29 -12.61
C LEU A 11 16.63 10.72 -12.64
N GLY A 12 15.68 10.95 -13.56
CA GLY A 12 14.95 12.21 -13.63
C GLY A 12 13.69 12.13 -12.78
N LEU A 13 13.66 12.80 -11.62
CA LEU A 13 12.41 13.02 -10.90
C LEU A 13 11.68 14.21 -11.52
N ILE A 14 10.53 13.94 -12.15
CA ILE A 14 9.58 14.99 -12.51
C ILE A 14 8.81 15.32 -11.23
N GLY A 15 9.05 16.47 -10.60
CA GLY A 15 8.10 16.97 -9.60
C GLY A 15 8.55 17.93 -8.52
N VAL A 16 9.85 18.13 -8.25
CA VAL A 16 10.26 18.99 -7.12
C VAL A 16 10.98 20.25 -7.59
N THR A 17 10.22 21.34 -7.55
CA THR A 17 10.55 22.75 -7.79
C THR A 17 10.46 23.27 -9.23
N ALA A 18 9.55 24.23 -9.39
CA ALA A 18 9.33 25.03 -10.58
C ALA A 18 10.39 26.14 -10.67
N SER A 19 11.57 25.88 -11.24
CA SER A 19 12.41 26.87 -11.95
C SER A 19 13.74 26.28 -12.42
N GLY A 20 13.94 26.10 -13.74
CA GLY A 20 15.25 25.86 -14.36
C GLY A 20 15.47 24.44 -14.91
N PRO A 21 16.46 24.25 -15.81
CA PRO A 21 16.66 22.97 -16.51
C PRO A 21 16.87 21.85 -15.50
N GLY A 22 16.07 20.78 -15.65
CA GLY A 22 15.88 19.72 -14.66
C GLY A 22 17.18 19.27 -14.00
N GLN A 23 17.20 19.29 -12.67
CA GLN A 23 18.32 18.75 -11.92
C GLN A 23 18.32 17.24 -12.08
N TRP A 24 19.37 16.72 -12.73
CA TRP A 24 19.65 15.31 -12.83
C TRP A 24 20.52 14.93 -11.63
N TYR A 25 20.02 14.05 -10.77
CA TYR A 25 20.88 13.40 -9.79
C TYR A 25 21.54 12.21 -10.48
N CYS A 26 22.85 12.32 -10.69
CA CYS A 26 23.65 11.25 -11.27
C CYS A 26 24.52 10.64 -10.18
N PHE A 27 24.47 9.32 -10.06
CA PHE A 27 25.28 8.57 -9.11
C PHE A 27 26.15 7.60 -9.89
N ARG A 28 27.36 7.38 -9.39
CA ARG A 28 28.27 6.38 -9.92
C ARG A 28 28.12 5.14 -9.03
N GLY A 29 27.47 4.10 -9.53
CA GLY A 29 27.17 2.87 -8.77
C GLY A 29 25.70 2.45 -8.79
N SER A 30 25.40 1.36 -8.08
CA SER A 30 24.05 0.83 -7.86
C SER A 30 23.27 1.73 -6.89
N VAL A 31 21.97 1.90 -7.15
CA VAL A 31 21.06 2.81 -6.42
C VAL A 31 20.87 2.42 -4.93
N PHE A 32 21.40 1.27 -4.50
CA PHE A 32 21.27 0.73 -3.12
C PHE A 32 22.52 0.00 -2.60
N HIS A 33 23.72 0.34 -3.06
CA HIS A 33 24.94 -0.27 -2.51
C HIS A 33 26.15 0.63 -2.72
N THR A 34 26.36 1.59 -1.83
CA THR A 34 27.44 2.58 -1.97
C THR A 34 28.74 2.12 -1.29
N GLY A 35 29.16 0.86 -1.43
CA GLY A 35 30.47 0.42 -0.90
C GLY A 35 30.65 0.64 0.61
N GLN A 36 29.56 0.85 1.34
CA GLN A 36 29.49 0.69 2.78
C GLN A 36 29.44 -0.82 3.04
N MET A 37 30.24 -1.27 4.00
CA MET A 37 30.17 -2.65 4.47
C MET A 37 28.80 -2.82 5.13
N ASP A 38 28.10 -3.88 4.77
CA ASP A 38 26.84 -4.33 5.36
C ASP A 38 27.15 -5.77 5.78
N SER A 39 27.53 -5.89 7.04
CA SER A 39 28.23 -7.07 7.55
C SER A 39 27.29 -8.25 7.82
N ASP A 40 26.02 -8.01 8.09
CA ASP A 40 24.99 -9.02 8.39
C ASP A 40 23.85 -9.07 7.37
N SER A 41 23.85 -8.19 6.37
CA SER A 41 22.97 -8.23 5.19
C SER A 41 21.49 -8.05 5.51
N ASP A 42 21.19 -7.19 6.48
CA ASP A 42 19.83 -6.86 6.94
C ASP A 42 19.23 -5.61 6.27
N TYR A 43 19.98 -5.03 5.32
CA TYR A 43 19.68 -3.80 4.59
C TYR A 43 19.92 -2.49 5.37
N LEU A 44 20.63 -2.55 6.50
CA LEU A 44 21.23 -1.44 7.23
C LEU A 44 22.76 -1.51 7.07
N ASP A 45 23.41 -0.42 6.63
CA ASP A 45 24.87 -0.45 6.47
C ASP A 45 25.63 -0.17 7.78
N ASP A 46 26.84 -0.72 7.95
CA ASP A 46 27.66 -0.64 9.17
C ASP A 46 27.82 0.81 9.72
N LEU A 47 27.82 1.82 8.85
CA LEU A 47 27.92 3.22 9.28
C LEU A 47 26.58 3.73 9.84
N THR A 48 25.48 3.36 9.20
CA THR A 48 24.13 3.67 9.66
C THR A 48 23.81 2.93 10.95
N GLU A 49 24.24 1.68 11.09
CA GLU A 49 24.13 0.93 12.35
C GLU A 49 24.88 1.61 13.50
N ALA A 50 26.07 2.14 13.24
CA ALA A 50 26.80 2.94 14.23
C ALA A 50 26.04 4.21 14.67
N PHE A 51 25.14 4.74 13.84
CA PHE A 51 24.27 5.87 14.18
C PHE A 51 23.06 5.44 15.01
N TYR A 52 22.41 4.33 14.65
CA TYR A 52 21.29 3.75 15.40
C TYR A 52 21.72 2.95 16.63
N THR A 53 23.03 2.78 16.82
CA THR A 53 23.63 1.99 17.90
C THR A 53 23.25 0.51 17.88
N THR A 54 22.85 0.02 16.71
CA THR A 54 22.67 -1.40 16.39
C THR A 54 24.03 -2.06 16.13
N SER A 55 24.04 -3.38 15.96
CA SER A 55 25.23 -4.21 15.87
C SER A 55 25.54 -4.61 14.42
N PRO A 56 26.67 -4.14 13.83
CA PRO A 56 27.12 -4.48 12.46
C PRO A 56 27.56 -5.92 12.21
N ALA A 57 26.88 -6.86 12.81
CA ALA A 57 27.17 -8.29 12.74
C ALA A 57 25.93 -9.09 13.17
N SER A 58 24.86 -8.42 13.56
CA SER A 58 23.60 -8.99 13.99
C SER A 58 22.50 -8.27 13.23
N ALA A 59 21.90 -8.96 12.28
CA ALA A 59 20.80 -8.44 11.47
C ALA A 59 19.55 -8.04 12.29
N ASP A 60 19.52 -8.37 13.58
CA ASP A 60 18.46 -8.15 14.55
C ASP A 60 19.18 -7.94 15.89
N SER A 61 19.29 -6.68 16.31
CA SER A 61 20.15 -6.26 17.43
C SER A 61 19.51 -6.50 18.79
N ASP A 62 18.18 -6.46 18.88
CA ASP A 62 17.43 -6.69 20.11
C ASP A 62 16.82 -8.10 20.22
N ALA A 63 16.96 -8.90 19.15
CA ALA A 63 16.61 -10.30 19.03
C ALA A 63 15.10 -10.57 19.15
N ASP A 64 14.28 -9.69 18.60
CA ASP A 64 12.81 -9.80 18.62
C ASP A 64 12.22 -10.47 17.37
N GLY A 65 13.03 -10.69 16.34
CA GLY A 65 12.66 -11.33 15.09
C GLY A 65 12.40 -10.38 13.92
N ILE A 66 12.45 -9.07 14.13
CA ILE A 66 12.43 -8.05 13.08
C ILE A 66 13.87 -7.60 12.80
N PRO A 67 14.32 -7.54 11.54
CA PRO A 67 15.66 -7.05 11.25
C PRO A 67 15.81 -5.54 11.47
N ASP A 68 16.98 -5.08 11.95
CA ASP A 68 17.22 -3.66 12.28
C ASP A 68 16.94 -2.75 11.08
N GLY A 69 17.37 -3.16 9.89
CA GLY A 69 17.12 -2.45 8.64
C GLY A 69 15.63 -2.32 8.30
N LEU A 70 14.81 -3.33 8.63
CA LEU A 70 13.37 -3.29 8.43
C LEU A 70 12.71 -2.35 9.45
N GLU A 71 13.10 -2.43 10.71
CA GLU A 71 12.60 -1.57 11.79
C GLU A 71 12.86 -0.09 11.48
N VAL A 72 14.10 0.24 11.09
CA VAL A 72 14.47 1.61 10.69
C VAL A 72 13.67 2.07 9.46
N MET A 73 13.40 1.18 8.51
CA MET A 73 12.63 1.51 7.30
C MET A 73 11.17 1.84 7.62
N VAL A 74 10.55 1.10 8.55
CA VAL A 74 9.14 1.31 8.92
C VAL A 74 8.99 2.37 10.02
N GLY A 75 10.03 2.64 10.80
CA GLY A 75 10.02 3.61 11.90
C GLY A 75 9.79 2.99 13.29
N LEU A 76 10.13 1.71 13.47
CA LEU A 76 10.26 1.01 14.76
C LEU A 76 11.63 1.29 15.40
N ASP A 77 11.84 0.82 16.63
CA ASP A 77 13.08 1.04 17.40
C ASP A 77 13.92 -0.24 17.45
N PRO A 78 15.03 -0.33 16.68
CA PRO A 78 15.85 -1.55 16.51
C PRO A 78 16.65 -1.98 17.75
N LEU A 79 16.34 -1.38 18.91
CA LEU A 79 16.94 -1.69 20.20
C LEU A 79 15.87 -2.02 21.25
N SER A 80 14.60 -2.12 20.85
CA SER A 80 13.46 -2.28 21.73
C SER A 80 12.55 -3.44 21.31
N ALA A 81 12.97 -4.65 21.68
CA ALA A 81 12.23 -5.91 21.49
C ALA A 81 10.77 -5.99 21.98
N ASN A 82 10.27 -4.95 22.67
CA ASN A 82 8.86 -4.86 23.05
C ASN A 82 7.97 -4.37 21.91
N ASP A 83 8.51 -3.71 20.88
CA ASP A 83 7.71 -3.19 19.79
C ASP A 83 7.33 -4.27 18.77
N ALA A 84 8.11 -5.34 18.57
CA ALA A 84 7.66 -6.51 17.82
C ALA A 84 6.33 -7.10 18.31
N GLU A 85 6.16 -7.20 19.63
CA GLU A 85 4.95 -7.75 20.28
C GLU A 85 3.87 -6.68 20.51
N ALA A 86 4.14 -5.42 20.16
CA ALA A 86 3.15 -4.36 20.24
C ALA A 86 2.18 -4.42 19.04
N ASP A 87 1.01 -3.83 19.23
CA ASP A 87 -0.02 -3.63 18.21
C ASP A 87 -0.16 -2.10 18.06
N LEU A 88 0.57 -1.53 17.11
CA LEU A 88 0.71 -0.07 16.99
C LEU A 88 -0.53 0.62 16.44
N ASP A 89 -1.25 -0.04 15.54
CA ASP A 89 -2.44 0.51 14.91
C ASP A 89 -3.76 -0.01 15.52
N GLY A 90 -3.68 -0.98 16.43
CA GLY A 90 -4.77 -1.43 17.28
C GLY A 90 -5.73 -2.38 16.58
N ASP A 91 -5.25 -3.11 15.58
CA ASP A 91 -6.08 -3.95 14.71
C ASP A 91 -6.15 -5.41 15.16
N GLY A 92 -5.33 -5.78 16.15
CA GLY A 92 -5.25 -7.09 16.77
C GLY A 92 -4.13 -8.00 16.25
N LEU A 93 -3.28 -7.52 15.33
CA LEU A 93 -2.02 -8.16 14.95
C LEU A 93 -0.84 -7.52 15.69
N THR A 94 0.22 -8.29 15.92
CA THR A 94 1.47 -7.73 16.43
C THR A 94 2.28 -7.18 15.27
N ASN A 95 3.11 -6.16 15.52
CA ASN A 95 4.00 -5.58 14.50
C ASN A 95 4.89 -6.66 13.84
N LEU A 96 5.32 -7.66 14.61
CA LEU A 96 6.05 -8.82 14.11
C LEU A 96 5.22 -9.63 13.10
N ASP A 97 3.98 -9.98 13.44
CA ASP A 97 3.09 -10.73 12.55
C ASP A 97 2.78 -9.92 11.28
N GLU A 98 2.51 -8.63 11.44
CA GLU A 98 2.26 -7.73 10.33
C GLU A 98 3.44 -7.66 9.36
N LEU A 99 4.65 -7.46 9.85
CA LEU A 99 5.84 -7.30 9.00
C LEU A 99 6.35 -8.63 8.43
N MET A 100 6.39 -9.68 9.26
CA MET A 100 7.07 -10.93 8.93
C MET A 100 6.13 -12.00 8.35
N LEU A 101 4.84 -11.96 8.67
CA LEU A 101 3.88 -12.98 8.24
C LEU A 101 2.89 -12.47 7.18
N TYR A 102 2.31 -11.28 7.38
CA TYR A 102 1.24 -10.75 6.53
C TYR A 102 1.70 -9.69 5.53
N HIS A 103 2.85 -9.07 5.78
CA HIS A 103 3.41 -7.94 5.03
C HIS A 103 2.43 -6.74 4.95
N THR A 104 1.73 -6.48 6.05
CA THR A 104 0.81 -5.36 6.25
C THR A 104 1.54 -4.17 6.89
N SER A 105 0.83 -3.07 7.10
CA SER A 105 1.40 -1.83 7.59
C SER A 105 1.11 -1.64 9.09
N VAL A 106 2.16 -1.67 9.92
CA VAL A 106 2.09 -1.45 11.38
C VAL A 106 1.51 -0.11 11.87
N PHE A 107 1.25 0.83 10.96
CA PHE A 107 0.63 2.12 11.26
C PHE A 107 -0.73 2.32 10.60
N ASN A 108 -1.25 1.31 9.92
CA ASN A 108 -2.49 1.41 9.17
C ASN A 108 -3.30 0.13 9.33
N PRO A 109 -4.39 0.17 10.12
CA PRO A 109 -5.13 -1.03 10.49
C PRO A 109 -5.89 -1.65 9.32
N ASP A 110 -5.91 -1.03 8.14
CA ASP A 110 -6.60 -1.49 6.92
C ASP A 110 -5.65 -1.25 5.73
N SER A 111 -4.73 -2.18 5.51
CA SER A 111 -3.61 -2.02 4.56
C SER A 111 -4.06 -1.89 3.11
N ASP A 112 -5.15 -2.55 2.73
CA ASP A 112 -5.69 -2.50 1.36
C ASP A 112 -6.78 -1.42 1.16
N GLY A 113 -7.30 -0.84 2.25
CA GLY A 113 -8.26 0.25 2.25
C GLY A 113 -9.69 -0.18 1.91
N ASP A 114 -10.02 -1.46 2.08
CA ASP A 114 -11.34 -2.01 1.77
C ASP A 114 -12.35 -1.91 2.93
N GLY A 115 -11.90 -1.43 4.09
CA GLY A 115 -12.72 -1.13 5.25
C GLY A 115 -12.99 -2.32 6.16
N LYS A 116 -12.22 -3.40 6.04
CA LYS A 116 -11.96 -4.36 7.13
C LYS A 116 -10.54 -4.16 7.64
N THR A 117 -10.32 -4.41 8.93
CA THR A 117 -8.95 -4.33 9.44
C THR A 117 -8.13 -5.56 9.07
N ASP A 118 -6.81 -5.44 9.00
CA ASP A 118 -5.93 -6.55 8.61
C ASP A 118 -6.09 -7.73 9.60
N GLY A 119 -6.21 -7.46 10.90
CA GLY A 119 -6.51 -8.44 11.93
C GLY A 119 -7.90 -9.09 11.79
N GLU A 120 -8.93 -8.33 11.39
CA GLU A 120 -10.25 -8.89 11.08
C GLU A 120 -10.18 -9.86 9.88
N GLU A 121 -9.42 -9.49 8.86
CA GLU A 121 -9.21 -10.27 7.65
C GLU A 121 -8.48 -11.58 7.94
N VAL A 122 -7.38 -11.50 8.69
CA VAL A 122 -6.59 -12.65 9.14
C VAL A 122 -7.44 -13.61 9.97
N MET A 123 -8.23 -13.10 10.92
CA MET A 123 -9.15 -13.92 11.71
C MET A 123 -10.24 -14.59 10.86
N ALA A 124 -10.68 -13.94 9.79
CA ALA A 124 -11.64 -14.48 8.83
C ALA A 124 -11.01 -15.44 7.81
N GLY A 125 -9.67 -15.47 7.71
CA GLY A 125 -8.92 -16.21 6.70
C GLY A 125 -8.98 -15.58 5.30
N SER A 126 -9.28 -14.28 5.19
CA SER A 126 -9.11 -13.48 3.97
C SER A 126 -7.67 -12.95 3.85
N ASN A 127 -7.40 -12.17 2.80
CA ASN A 127 -6.06 -11.64 2.53
C ASN A 127 -6.05 -10.13 2.79
N PRO A 128 -5.31 -9.64 3.80
CA PRO A 128 -5.29 -8.23 4.23
C PRO A 128 -4.74 -7.25 3.18
N LEU A 129 -4.07 -7.75 2.14
CA LEU A 129 -3.50 -6.93 1.08
C LEU A 129 -4.37 -6.89 -0.19
N LYS A 130 -5.60 -7.42 -0.12
CA LYS A 130 -6.39 -7.63 -1.33
C LYS A 130 -7.83 -7.18 -1.15
N TRP A 131 -8.08 -6.02 -1.75
CA TRP A 131 -9.40 -5.38 -1.84
C TRP A 131 -10.50 -6.36 -2.28
N ASP A 132 -11.27 -6.89 -1.33
CA ASP A 132 -12.26 -7.95 -1.55
C ASP A 132 -13.71 -7.52 -1.25
N ASN A 133 -13.93 -6.28 -0.83
CA ASN A 133 -15.26 -5.69 -0.56
C ASN A 133 -16.18 -5.44 -1.79
N TRP A 134 -15.86 -5.92 -2.99
CA TRP A 134 -16.62 -5.67 -4.23
C TRP A 134 -18.12 -6.00 -4.10
N GLY A 135 -18.45 -7.00 -3.28
CA GLY A 135 -19.82 -7.37 -2.95
C GLY A 135 -20.61 -6.24 -2.27
N ARG A 136 -19.94 -5.38 -1.50
CA ARG A 136 -20.54 -4.22 -0.82
C ARG A 136 -20.75 -3.06 -1.79
N LEU A 137 -19.77 -2.78 -2.66
CA LEU A 137 -19.87 -1.75 -3.70
C LEU A 137 -21.03 -2.05 -4.66
N PHE A 138 -21.06 -3.27 -5.21
CA PHE A 138 -22.13 -3.66 -6.12
C PHE A 138 -23.46 -3.90 -5.39
N GLY A 139 -23.43 -4.60 -4.26
CA GLY A 139 -24.64 -5.05 -3.56
C GLY A 139 -25.43 -3.95 -2.88
N VAL A 140 -24.75 -3.04 -2.18
CA VAL A 140 -25.38 -2.04 -1.31
C VAL A 140 -25.46 -0.67 -1.97
N TYR A 141 -24.45 -0.27 -2.73
CA TYR A 141 -24.40 1.07 -3.30
C TYR A 141 -24.87 1.11 -4.76
N LEU A 142 -24.34 0.22 -5.61
CA LEU A 142 -24.64 0.29 -7.05
C LEU A 142 -25.95 -0.40 -7.43
N LEU A 143 -26.34 -1.52 -6.81
CA LEU A 143 -27.58 -2.21 -7.13
C LEU A 143 -28.84 -1.34 -6.90
N PRO A 144 -29.02 -0.66 -5.74
CA PRO A 144 -30.19 0.20 -5.55
C PRO A 144 -30.21 1.38 -6.52
N ALA A 145 -29.06 2.02 -6.75
CA ALA A 145 -28.94 3.10 -7.73
C ALA A 145 -29.27 2.62 -9.14
N TYR A 146 -28.79 1.43 -9.52
CA TYR A 146 -29.04 0.82 -10.82
C TYR A 146 -30.51 0.46 -11.01
N VAL A 147 -31.18 -0.07 -9.99
CA VAL A 147 -32.64 -0.35 -10.01
C VAL A 147 -33.44 0.94 -10.18
N VAL A 148 -33.07 2.04 -9.50
CA VAL A 148 -33.71 3.34 -9.67
C VAL A 148 -33.53 3.87 -11.09
N ILE A 149 -32.31 3.82 -11.63
CA ILE A 149 -32.01 4.25 -13.01
C ILE A 149 -32.84 3.45 -14.02
N ILE A 150 -32.88 2.12 -13.89
CA ILE A 150 -33.72 1.26 -14.75
C ILE A 150 -35.19 1.63 -14.61
N GLY A 151 -35.69 1.88 -13.40
CA GLY A 151 -37.06 2.30 -13.14
C GLY A 151 -37.42 3.60 -13.86
N LEU A 152 -36.53 4.61 -13.82
CA LEU A 152 -36.72 5.87 -14.52
C LEU A 152 -36.70 5.71 -16.05
N VAL A 153 -35.81 4.87 -16.58
CA VAL A 153 -35.72 4.59 -18.02
C VAL A 153 -36.96 3.84 -18.52
N LEU A 154 -37.37 2.77 -17.84
CA LEU A 154 -38.58 2.02 -18.21
C LEU A 154 -39.84 2.88 -18.06
N GLY A 155 -39.93 3.66 -16.99
CA GLY A 155 -41.02 4.60 -16.75
C GLY A 155 -41.15 5.63 -17.88
N SER A 156 -40.03 6.23 -18.31
CA SER A 156 -40.03 7.20 -19.42
C SER A 156 -40.41 6.55 -20.77
N ILE A 157 -39.96 5.32 -21.05
CA ILE A 157 -40.39 4.57 -22.25
C ILE A 157 -41.91 4.31 -22.24
N ILE A 158 -42.48 3.92 -21.10
CA ILE A 158 -43.92 3.68 -20.96
C ILE A 158 -44.71 4.97 -21.20
N VAL A 159 -44.27 6.09 -20.63
CA VAL A 159 -44.89 7.41 -20.84
C VAL A 159 -44.85 7.80 -22.30
N ILE A 160 -43.69 7.69 -22.97
CA ILE A 160 -43.54 8.00 -24.40
C ILE A 160 -44.48 7.13 -25.25
N LYS A 161 -44.55 5.82 -24.98
CA LYS A 161 -45.49 4.92 -25.69
C LYS A 161 -46.94 5.33 -25.47
N ARG A 162 -47.32 5.72 -24.24
CA ARG A 162 -48.69 6.16 -23.90
C ARG A 162 -49.05 7.47 -24.59
N ILE A 163 -48.13 8.42 -24.67
CA ILE A 163 -48.30 9.69 -25.41
C ILE A 163 -48.49 9.41 -26.90
N LYS A 164 -47.64 8.56 -27.49
CA LYS A 164 -47.71 8.22 -28.92
C LYS A 164 -49.04 7.56 -29.27
N LYS A 165 -49.52 6.61 -28.45
CA LYS A 165 -50.82 5.96 -28.62
C LYS A 165 -51.99 6.96 -28.61
N ARG A 166 -52.04 7.86 -27.62
CA ARG A 166 -53.08 8.91 -27.53
C ARG A 166 -53.10 9.83 -28.76
N ARG A 167 -51.93 10.23 -29.27
CA ARG A 167 -51.84 11.02 -30.51
C ARG A 167 -52.39 10.25 -31.72
N THR A 168 -52.11 8.96 -31.83
CA THR A 168 -52.62 8.14 -32.93
C THR A 168 -54.14 7.95 -32.86
N GLU A 169 -54.71 7.85 -31.65
CA GLU A 169 -56.16 7.77 -31.44
C GLU A 169 -56.85 9.10 -31.80
N GLN A 170 -56.28 10.24 -31.42
CA GLN A 170 -56.80 11.57 -31.79
C GLN A 170 -56.73 11.87 -33.29
N GLN A 171 -55.75 11.30 -34.02
CA GLN A 171 -55.64 11.44 -35.48
C GLN A 171 -56.60 10.54 -36.27
N ARG A 172 -57.27 9.58 -35.62
CA ARG A 172 -58.22 8.66 -36.25
C ARG A 172 -59.69 9.08 -36.06
N GLN A 173 -59.94 10.09 -35.23
CA GLN A 173 -61.24 10.76 -35.08
C GLN A 173 -61.33 11.94 -36.04
#